data_AF-A0A2T4GFK7-F1
#
_entry.id   AF-A0A2T4GFK7-F1
#
_cell.length_a   1.000
_cell.length_b   1.000
_cell.length_c   1.000
_cell.angle_alpha   90.00
_cell.angle_beta   90.00
_cell.angle_gamma   90.00
#
_symmetry.space_group_name_H-M   'P 1'
#
loop_
_entity.id
_entity.type
_entity.pdbx_description
1 polymer ?
#
loop_
_entity_poly.entity_id
_entity_poly.type
_entity_poly.pdbx_seq_one_letter_code
_entity_poly.pdbx_strand_id
1 'polypeptide(L)'
;MGLTKVKHIILVLSGKGGVGKSSVTTQLALSLTSAGHSVGILDVDLTGPSIPRMLSIEASKVTQVPGGWAPVLVHEADESKGLGSLHAMSLGFLLPKRGDAVVWRGPKKTAMIRQFLKDVLWDETDYLLIDTPPGTSDEHISLAETLQKDATLGQVAGAVVVTTPQAVATADVRKELNFCTKTNIRVLGVVENMSGYVCPHCSECTDIFGSGEESPWPKSSTFHF
;
A
#
# COMPACT_ATOMS: atom_id res chain seq x y z
N MET A 1 10.75 -18.73 2.00
CA MET A 1 9.67 -18.15 1.16
C MET A 1 9.66 -16.66 1.47
N GLY A 2 9.41 -15.79 0.49
CA GLY A 2 9.62 -14.34 0.64
C GLY A 2 8.97 -13.70 1.87
N LEU A 3 7.79 -14.20 2.28
CA LEU A 3 7.04 -13.64 3.42
C LEU A 3 7.42 -14.22 4.80
N THR A 4 8.32 -15.20 4.91
CA THR A 4 8.50 -15.93 6.19
C THR A 4 9.01 -15.07 7.35
N LYS A 5 9.66 -13.94 7.07
CA LYS A 5 10.21 -13.01 8.07
C LYS A 5 9.34 -11.77 8.28
N VAL A 6 8.15 -11.74 7.70
CA VAL A 6 7.20 -10.64 7.83
C VAL A 6 6.20 -10.97 8.94
N LYS A 7 6.02 -10.10 9.94
CA LYS A 7 5.07 -10.36 11.04
C LYS A 7 3.63 -10.00 10.67
N HIS A 8 3.42 -8.81 10.09
CA HIS A 8 2.09 -8.31 9.75
C HIS A 8 2.03 -7.81 8.31
N ILE A 9 1.05 -8.28 7.56
CA ILE A 9 0.76 -7.83 6.19
C ILE A 9 -0.51 -6.98 6.23
N ILE A 10 -0.42 -5.75 5.72
CA ILE A 10 -1.54 -4.83 5.61
C ILE A 10 -1.73 -4.48 4.12
N LEU A 11 -2.94 -4.70 3.62
CA LEU A 11 -3.31 -4.28 2.27
C LEU A 11 -3.79 -2.83 2.29
N VAL A 12 -3.35 -2.02 1.34
CA VAL A 12 -3.88 -0.68 1.13
C VAL A 12 -4.71 -0.67 -0.15
N LEU A 13 -6.03 -0.59 0.01
CA LEU A 13 -7.02 -0.72 -1.05
C LEU A 13 -7.61 0.64 -1.42
N SER A 14 -8.12 0.76 -2.65
CA SER A 14 -8.91 1.92 -3.07
C SER A 14 -9.85 1.54 -4.19
N GLY A 15 -11.10 2.02 -4.17
CA GLY A 15 -12.07 1.66 -5.19
C GLY A 15 -11.90 2.36 -6.54
N LYS A 16 -11.11 3.45 -6.60
CA LYS A 16 -10.80 4.18 -7.82
C LYS A 16 -9.37 4.76 -7.80
N GLY A 17 -8.81 5.00 -8.98
CA GLY A 17 -7.53 5.69 -9.12
C GLY A 17 -7.63 7.17 -8.69
N GLY A 18 -6.50 7.75 -8.27
CA GLY A 18 -6.41 9.18 -7.96
C GLY A 18 -6.86 9.60 -6.55
N VAL A 19 -7.27 8.66 -5.68
CA VAL A 19 -7.64 8.97 -4.28
C VAL A 19 -6.44 9.21 -3.36
N GLY A 20 -5.20 9.09 -3.87
CA GLY A 20 -3.98 9.22 -3.08
C GLY A 20 -3.61 7.98 -2.26
N LYS A 21 -4.09 6.79 -2.65
CA LYS A 21 -3.76 5.48 -2.04
C LYS A 21 -2.27 5.33 -1.72
N SER A 22 -1.39 5.49 -2.72
CA SER A 22 0.06 5.35 -2.53
C SER A 22 0.68 6.42 -1.62
N SER A 23 0.09 7.62 -1.57
CA SER A 23 0.48 8.66 -0.62
C SER A 23 0.15 8.24 0.81
N VAL A 24 -1.02 7.65 1.03
CA VAL A 24 -1.43 7.08 2.33
C VAL A 24 -0.52 5.90 2.69
N THR A 25 -0.22 5.00 1.75
CA THR A 25 0.73 3.90 1.96
C THR A 25 2.10 4.41 2.41
N THR A 26 2.61 5.44 1.75
CA THR A 26 3.91 6.05 2.09
C THR A 26 3.90 6.68 3.48
N GLN A 27 2.86 7.44 3.81
CA GLN A 27 2.74 8.08 5.14
C GLN A 27 2.54 7.06 6.25
N LEU A 28 1.78 5.99 6.01
CA LEU A 28 1.63 4.89 6.96
C LEU A 28 2.98 4.21 7.22
N ALA A 29 3.77 3.97 6.17
CA ALA A 29 5.09 3.40 6.30
C ALA A 29 6.02 4.26 7.15
N LEU A 30 6.10 5.57 6.82
CA LEU A 30 6.93 6.52 7.55
C LEU A 30 6.48 6.70 9.01
N SER A 31 5.17 6.60 9.27
CA SER A 31 4.63 6.67 10.64
C SER A 31 5.01 5.45 11.46
N LEU A 32 4.93 4.25 10.85
CA LEU A 32 5.34 3.00 11.49
C LEU A 32 6.85 2.96 11.75
N THR A 33 7.68 3.42 10.81
CA THR A 33 9.13 3.51 11.05
C THR A 33 9.47 4.55 12.11
N SER A 34 8.77 5.68 12.15
CA SER A 34 8.93 6.69 13.22
C SER A 34 8.51 6.17 14.60
N ALA A 35 7.70 5.11 14.65
CA ALA A 35 7.38 4.37 15.88
C ALA A 35 8.36 3.23 16.19
N GLY A 36 9.46 3.11 15.44
CA GLY A 36 10.54 2.14 15.66
C GLY A 36 10.38 0.80 14.95
N HIS A 37 9.36 0.63 14.11
CA HIS A 37 9.11 -0.64 13.42
C HIS A 37 9.91 -0.80 12.13
N SER A 38 10.35 -2.03 11.82
CA SER A 38 10.87 -2.34 10.49
C SER A 38 9.74 -2.50 9.49
N VAL A 39 9.80 -1.74 8.39
CA VAL A 39 8.70 -1.63 7.42
C VAL A 39 9.15 -1.95 6.00
N GLY A 40 8.36 -2.76 5.32
CA GLY A 40 8.42 -3.00 3.89
C GLY A 40 7.24 -2.38 3.16
N ILE A 41 7.46 -1.80 1.98
CA ILE A 41 6.40 -1.45 1.03
C ILE A 41 6.53 -2.32 -0.21
N LEU A 42 5.48 -3.05 -0.57
CA LEU A 42 5.36 -3.75 -1.83
C LEU A 42 4.35 -3.02 -2.73
N ASP A 43 4.86 -2.35 -3.75
CA ASP A 43 4.08 -1.65 -4.76
C ASP A 43 3.75 -2.58 -5.93
N VAL A 44 2.47 -2.98 -6.00
CA VAL A 44 1.92 -3.79 -7.09
C VAL A 44 0.96 -2.99 -7.97
N ASP A 45 0.89 -1.66 -7.82
CA ASP A 45 0.08 -0.78 -8.67
C ASP A 45 0.78 -0.50 -10.01
N LEU A 46 0.48 -1.36 -10.97
CA LEU A 46 1.05 -1.35 -12.32
C LEU A 46 0.64 -0.16 -13.19
N THR A 47 -0.39 0.58 -12.80
CA THR A 47 -0.95 1.66 -13.64
C THR A 47 -0.12 2.94 -13.55
N GLY A 48 0.68 3.09 -12.49
CA GLY A 48 1.57 4.22 -12.29
C GLY A 48 2.34 4.07 -10.98
N PRO A 49 3.46 3.31 -10.96
CA PRO A 49 4.20 3.02 -9.74
C PRO A 49 4.70 4.34 -9.15
N SER A 50 4.09 4.74 -8.04
CA SER A 50 4.29 6.06 -7.45
C SER A 50 5.16 6.01 -6.19
N ILE A 51 5.25 4.85 -5.55
CA ILE A 51 6.05 4.63 -4.35
C ILE A 51 7.55 4.94 -4.58
N PRO A 52 8.23 4.44 -5.64
CA PRO A 52 9.64 4.78 -5.86
C PRO A 52 9.89 6.29 -5.99
N ARG A 53 8.97 7.01 -6.61
CA ARG A 53 9.07 8.47 -6.77
C ARG A 53 8.81 9.19 -5.46
N MET A 54 7.78 8.81 -4.70
CA MET A 54 7.44 9.40 -3.41
C MET A 54 8.58 9.25 -2.40
N LEU A 55 9.32 8.14 -2.47
CA LEU A 55 10.46 7.85 -1.61
C LEU A 55 11.79 8.34 -2.19
N SER A 56 11.80 9.01 -3.35
CA SER A 56 13.02 9.49 -4.03
C SER A 56 14.04 8.39 -4.37
N ILE A 57 13.57 7.16 -4.60
CA ILE A 57 14.38 5.97 -4.95
C ILE A 57 14.14 5.48 -6.37
N GLU A 58 13.49 6.28 -7.23
CA GLU A 58 13.17 5.96 -8.63
C GLU A 58 14.38 5.62 -9.52
N ALA A 59 15.59 6.02 -9.13
CA ALA A 59 16.83 5.67 -9.83
C ALA A 59 17.40 4.31 -9.40
N SER A 60 16.90 3.74 -8.32
CA SER A 60 17.35 2.45 -7.80
C SER A 60 16.96 1.32 -8.75
N LYS A 61 17.78 0.27 -8.76
CA LYS A 61 17.53 -0.95 -9.52
C LYS A 61 17.32 -2.09 -8.54
N VAL A 62 16.47 -3.05 -8.90
CA VAL A 62 16.35 -4.29 -8.13
C VAL A 62 17.67 -5.04 -8.20
N THR A 63 18.20 -5.41 -7.03
CA THR A 63 19.39 -6.26 -6.94
C THR A 63 18.95 -7.71 -6.89
N GLN A 64 19.38 -8.50 -7.87
CA GLN A 64 19.23 -9.94 -7.82
C GLN A 64 20.29 -10.53 -6.89
N VAL A 65 19.84 -11.36 -5.96
CA VAL A 65 20.68 -12.02 -4.95
C VAL A 65 20.43 -13.53 -4.99
N PRO A 66 21.32 -14.36 -4.43
CA PRO A 66 21.08 -15.79 -4.34
C PRO A 66 19.73 -16.07 -3.65
N GLY A 67 18.81 -16.72 -4.38
CA GLY A 67 17.49 -17.08 -3.86
C GLY A 67 16.36 -16.08 -4.14
N GLY A 68 16.61 -14.91 -4.74
CA GLY A 68 15.54 -13.96 -5.06
C GLY A 68 16.00 -12.54 -5.37
N TRP A 69 15.19 -11.57 -4.95
CA TRP A 69 15.45 -10.14 -5.09
C TRP A 69 15.55 -9.48 -3.72
N ALA A 70 16.57 -8.65 -3.54
CA ALA A 70 16.64 -7.77 -2.37
C ALA A 70 15.75 -6.54 -2.61
N PRO A 71 14.88 -6.16 -1.65
CA PRO A 71 14.15 -4.90 -1.74
C PRO A 71 15.12 -3.72 -1.66
N VAL A 72 14.72 -2.58 -2.21
CA VAL A 72 15.52 -1.35 -2.18
C VAL A 72 15.43 -0.75 -0.78
N LEU A 73 16.58 -0.56 -0.14
CA LEU A 73 16.68 0.19 1.11
C LEU A 73 16.39 1.67 0.87
N VAL A 74 15.50 2.23 1.69
CA VAL A 74 15.16 3.67 1.67
C VAL A 74 15.92 4.40 2.76
N HIS A 75 15.86 3.87 3.99
CA HIS A 75 16.72 4.29 5.09
C HIS A 75 16.91 3.14 6.09
N GLU A 76 18.08 3.12 6.73
CA GLU A 76 18.40 2.17 7.80
C GLU A 76 17.59 2.46 9.06
N ALA A 77 17.57 1.48 9.97
CA ALA A 77 17.14 1.72 11.33
C ALA A 77 18.17 2.61 12.06
N ASP A 78 17.68 3.49 12.93
CA ASP A 78 18.50 4.37 13.76
C ASP A 78 17.99 4.28 15.21
N GLU A 79 18.62 3.40 15.99
CA GLU A 79 18.29 3.17 17.40
C GLU A 79 18.39 4.45 18.24
N SER A 80 19.30 5.36 17.90
CA SER A 80 19.48 6.61 18.64
C SER A 80 18.27 7.56 18.51
N LYS A 81 17.51 7.42 17.42
CA LYS A 81 16.29 8.17 17.14
C LYS A 81 15.03 7.35 17.37
N GLY A 82 15.15 6.07 17.76
CA GLY A 82 14.03 5.13 17.81
C GLY A 82 13.36 4.93 16.45
N LEU A 83 14.10 5.08 15.34
CA LEU A 83 13.59 4.97 13.97
C LEU A 83 13.84 3.55 13.45
N GLY A 84 12.82 2.90 12.91
CA GLY A 84 12.94 1.60 12.25
C GLY A 84 13.41 1.70 10.80
N SER A 85 13.76 0.58 10.17
CA SER A 85 14.21 0.54 8.77
C SER A 85 13.04 0.61 7.79
N LEU A 86 13.28 1.19 6.61
CA LEU A 86 12.31 1.22 5.51
C LEU A 86 12.89 0.61 4.25
N HIS A 87 12.19 -0.38 3.70
CA HIS A 87 12.50 -1.02 2.43
C HIS A 87 11.32 -0.93 1.47
N ALA A 88 11.60 -0.88 0.17
CA ALA A 88 10.57 -0.84 -0.86
C ALA A 88 10.89 -1.78 -2.01
N MET A 89 9.85 -2.46 -2.52
CA MET A 89 9.89 -3.19 -3.78
C MET A 89 8.75 -2.69 -4.66
N SER A 90 9.04 -2.39 -5.93
CA SER A 90 8.06 -1.90 -6.89
C SER A 90 8.34 -2.45 -8.27
N LEU A 91 7.26 -2.63 -9.03
CA LEU A 91 7.30 -2.90 -10.47
C LEU A 91 8.05 -1.82 -11.25
N GLY A 92 8.04 -0.58 -10.75
CA GLY A 92 8.75 0.54 -11.37
C GLY A 92 10.25 0.29 -11.50
N PHE A 93 10.86 -0.50 -10.60
CA PHE A 93 12.30 -0.82 -10.67
C PHE A 93 12.66 -1.81 -11.78
N LEU A 94 11.68 -2.55 -12.30
CA LEU A 94 11.89 -3.53 -13.37
C LEU A 94 11.71 -2.93 -14.77
N LEU A 95 11.30 -1.66 -14.87
CA LEU A 95 11.06 -1.00 -16.15
C LEU A 95 12.36 -0.45 -16.74
N PRO A 96 12.58 -0.64 -18.06
CA PRO A 96 13.83 -0.24 -18.70
C PRO A 96 14.00 1.29 -18.79
N LYS A 97 12.91 2.05 -18.92
CA LYS A 97 12.93 3.52 -18.92
C LYS A 97 11.83 4.11 -18.04
N ARG A 98 12.12 5.32 -17.53
CA ARG A 98 11.19 6.12 -16.76
C ARG A 98 9.98 6.51 -17.62
N GLY A 99 8.78 6.33 -17.07
CA GLY A 99 7.53 6.70 -17.75
C GLY A 99 7.04 5.70 -18.80
N ASP A 100 7.73 4.57 -18.99
CA ASP A 100 7.23 3.51 -19.86
C ASP A 100 5.92 2.96 -19.28
N ALA A 101 4.83 3.15 -20.03
CA ALA A 101 3.54 2.58 -19.65
C ALA A 101 3.64 1.05 -19.71
N VAL A 102 3.31 0.39 -18.60
CA VAL A 102 3.35 -1.07 -18.51
C VAL A 102 2.10 -1.65 -19.17
N VAL A 103 2.16 -1.87 -20.48
CA VAL A 103 1.10 -2.58 -21.21
C VAL A 103 1.30 -4.10 -21.07
N TRP A 104 1.12 -4.60 -19.85
CA TRP A 104 1.16 -6.05 -19.59
C TRP A 104 -0.26 -6.62 -19.57
N ARG A 105 -0.44 -7.76 -20.23
CA ARG A 105 -1.70 -8.52 -20.18
C ARG A 105 -1.90 -9.10 -18.78
N GLY A 106 -3.16 -9.20 -18.35
CA GLY A 106 -3.57 -9.66 -17.01
C GLY A 106 -2.77 -10.87 -16.47
N PRO A 107 -2.62 -11.98 -17.22
CA PRO A 107 -1.89 -13.16 -16.73
C PRO A 107 -0.43 -12.88 -16.35
N LYS A 108 0.26 -12.00 -17.09
CA LYS A 108 1.66 -11.63 -16.79
C LYS A 108 1.74 -10.79 -15.52
N LYS A 109 0.77 -9.91 -15.31
CA LYS A 109 0.67 -9.09 -14.09
C LYS A 109 0.45 -9.97 -12.86
N THR A 110 -0.52 -10.87 -12.94
CA THR A 110 -0.82 -11.85 -11.90
C THR A 110 0.40 -12.71 -11.56
N ALA A 111 1.12 -13.21 -12.58
CA ALA A 111 2.34 -13.98 -12.37
C ALA A 111 3.42 -13.16 -11.64
N MET A 112 3.56 -11.87 -11.97
CA MET A 112 4.55 -11.01 -11.32
C MET A 112 4.20 -10.69 -9.87
N ILE A 113 2.92 -10.46 -9.55
CA ILE A 113 2.47 -10.28 -8.15
C ILE A 113 2.83 -11.52 -7.32
N ARG A 114 2.54 -12.71 -7.83
CA ARG A 114 2.92 -13.98 -7.19
C ARG A 114 4.43 -14.09 -7.02
N GLN A 115 5.18 -13.68 -8.04
CA GLN A 115 6.63 -13.70 -7.99
C GLN A 115 7.18 -12.77 -6.91
N PHE A 116 6.65 -11.56 -6.73
CA PHE A 116 7.12 -10.70 -5.65
C PHE A 116 6.85 -11.26 -4.26
N LEU A 117 5.66 -11.82 -4.02
CA LEU A 117 5.34 -12.41 -2.72
C LEU A 117 6.27 -13.60 -2.40
N LYS A 118 6.72 -14.31 -3.42
CA LYS A 118 7.56 -15.50 -3.24
C LYS A 118 9.06 -15.21 -3.21
N ASP A 119 9.54 -14.35 -4.11
CA ASP A 119 10.95 -14.22 -4.47
C ASP A 119 11.58 -12.92 -3.92
N VAL A 120 10.80 -11.98 -3.38
CA VAL A 120 11.37 -10.84 -2.64
C VAL A 120 11.80 -11.32 -1.27
N LEU A 121 13.08 -11.15 -0.98
CA LEU A 121 13.69 -11.56 0.28
C LEU A 121 13.59 -10.42 1.28
N TRP A 122 12.47 -10.39 2.01
CA TRP A 122 12.31 -9.49 3.15
C TRP A 122 13.17 -9.99 4.32
N ASP A 123 13.91 -9.09 4.95
CA ASP A 123 14.52 -9.32 6.25
C ASP A 123 13.47 -9.29 7.36
N GLU A 124 13.89 -9.29 8.64
CA GLU A 124 12.97 -9.19 9.78
C GLU A 124 12.12 -7.92 9.69
N THR A 125 10.87 -8.08 9.28
CA THR A 125 9.96 -7.00 8.92
C THR A 125 8.72 -7.06 9.80
N ASP A 126 8.50 -6.04 10.63
CA ASP A 126 7.32 -5.97 11.48
C ASP A 126 6.05 -5.76 10.63
N TYR A 127 6.10 -4.84 9.67
CA TYR A 127 4.95 -4.50 8.82
C TYR A 127 5.32 -4.50 7.33
N LEU A 128 4.61 -5.28 6.54
CA LEU A 128 4.62 -5.20 5.08
C LEU A 128 3.32 -4.55 4.59
N LEU A 129 3.43 -3.34 4.04
CA LEU A 129 2.34 -2.64 3.40
C LEU A 129 2.30 -2.99 1.91
N ILE A 130 1.16 -3.48 1.42
CA ILE A 130 0.99 -3.81 0.00
C ILE A 130 0.10 -2.74 -0.65
N ASP A 131 0.68 -1.93 -1.53
CA ASP A 131 -0.03 -0.93 -2.33
C ASP A 131 -0.69 -1.61 -3.53
N THR A 132 -1.98 -1.89 -3.45
CA THR A 132 -2.70 -2.67 -4.47
C THR A 132 -3.07 -1.79 -5.67
N PRO A 133 -3.37 -2.34 -6.87
CA PRO A 133 -4.04 -1.57 -7.92
C PRO A 133 -5.38 -0.98 -7.43
N PRO A 134 -5.94 0.04 -8.09
CA PRO A 134 -7.29 0.53 -7.77
C PRO A 134 -8.40 -0.38 -8.32
N GLY A 135 -9.53 -0.44 -7.60
CA GLY A 135 -10.75 -1.16 -7.94
C GLY A 135 -10.65 -2.67 -7.76
N THR A 136 -11.78 -3.38 -7.80
CA THR A 136 -11.84 -4.83 -7.52
C THR A 136 -11.49 -5.71 -8.74
N SER A 137 -10.31 -5.52 -9.34
CA SER A 137 -9.87 -6.26 -10.54
C SER A 137 -9.45 -7.71 -10.23
N ASP A 138 -9.24 -8.53 -11.26
CA ASP A 138 -8.66 -9.90 -11.11
C ASP A 138 -7.31 -9.90 -10.37
N GLU A 139 -6.60 -8.76 -10.35
CA GLU A 139 -5.33 -8.60 -9.66
C GLU A 139 -5.51 -8.68 -8.14
N HIS A 140 -6.62 -8.14 -7.61
CA HIS A 140 -6.98 -8.20 -6.18
C HIS A 140 -7.30 -9.60 -5.72
N ILE A 141 -8.10 -10.31 -6.51
CA ILE A 141 -8.48 -11.70 -6.22
C ILE A 141 -7.23 -12.57 -6.22
N SER A 142 -6.36 -12.42 -7.25
CA SER A 142 -5.13 -13.20 -7.28
C SER A 142 -4.19 -12.85 -6.12
N LEU A 143 -4.11 -11.59 -5.70
CA LEU A 143 -3.31 -11.19 -4.54
C LEU A 143 -3.84 -11.86 -3.27
N ALA A 144 -5.16 -11.77 -3.03
CA ALA A 144 -5.81 -12.37 -1.88
C ALA A 144 -5.65 -13.90 -1.85
N GLU A 145 -5.87 -14.59 -2.98
CA GLU A 145 -5.69 -16.04 -3.09
C GLU A 145 -4.23 -16.46 -2.86
N THR A 146 -3.26 -15.66 -3.31
CA THR A 146 -1.84 -15.97 -3.11
C THR A 146 -1.46 -15.78 -1.65
N LEU A 147 -1.91 -14.69 -1.03
CA LEU A 147 -1.69 -14.44 0.40
C LEU A 147 -2.36 -15.51 1.27
N GLN A 148 -3.57 -15.97 0.93
CA GLN A 148 -4.23 -17.06 1.66
C GLN A 148 -3.46 -18.40 1.59
N LYS A 149 -2.68 -18.61 0.53
CA LYS A 149 -1.87 -19.82 0.33
C LYS A 149 -0.49 -19.72 0.98
N ASP A 150 0.16 -18.58 0.81
CA ASP A 150 1.58 -18.41 1.13
C ASP A 150 1.82 -17.71 2.48
N ALA A 151 0.84 -16.96 2.99
CA ALA A 151 0.94 -16.35 4.31
C ALA A 151 0.54 -17.34 5.41
N THR A 152 1.23 -17.24 6.54
CA THR A 152 0.91 -18.01 7.74
C THR A 152 -0.36 -17.49 8.42
N LEU A 153 -1.00 -18.34 9.23
CA LEU A 153 -2.25 -18.00 9.90
C LEU A 153 -2.07 -16.75 10.79
N GLY A 154 -2.89 -15.72 10.55
CA GLY A 154 -2.85 -14.46 11.29
C GLY A 154 -1.79 -13.46 10.81
N GLN A 155 -0.97 -13.81 9.80
CA GLN A 155 0.04 -12.92 9.24
C GLN A 155 -0.58 -11.77 8.43
N VAL A 156 -1.70 -12.03 7.74
CA VAL A 156 -2.50 -10.98 7.10
C VAL A 156 -3.35 -10.29 8.17
N ALA A 157 -2.89 -9.12 8.62
CA ALA A 157 -3.54 -8.35 9.68
C ALA A 157 -4.88 -7.75 9.21
N GLY A 158 -4.94 -7.33 7.94
CA GLY A 158 -6.16 -6.82 7.33
C GLY A 158 -5.90 -5.84 6.19
N ALA A 159 -6.90 -5.01 5.90
CA ALA A 159 -6.89 -3.99 4.86
C ALA A 159 -7.26 -2.60 5.40
N VAL A 160 -6.59 -1.58 4.90
CA VAL A 160 -6.95 -0.16 5.01
C VAL A 160 -7.56 0.27 3.68
N VAL A 161 -8.76 0.85 3.71
CA VAL A 161 -9.44 1.31 2.48
C VAL A 161 -9.32 2.82 2.37
N VAL A 162 -8.74 3.31 1.27
CA VAL A 162 -8.53 4.75 1.01
C VAL A 162 -9.63 5.28 0.09
N THR A 163 -10.21 6.42 0.47
CA THR A 163 -11.27 7.12 -0.26
C THR A 163 -11.07 8.64 -0.23
N THR A 164 -11.94 9.38 -0.90
CA THR A 164 -12.07 10.84 -0.78
C THR A 164 -13.50 11.22 -0.36
N PRO A 165 -13.74 12.44 0.18
CA PRO A 165 -15.07 12.88 0.64
C PRO A 165 -16.13 13.00 -0.47
N GLN A 166 -15.71 13.02 -1.74
CA GLN A 166 -16.60 13.22 -2.88
C GLN A 166 -17.67 12.12 -2.97
N ALA A 167 -18.94 12.49 -3.10
CA ALA A 167 -20.10 11.56 -3.09
C ALA A 167 -20.01 10.38 -4.08
N VAL A 168 -19.26 10.51 -5.18
CA VAL A 168 -19.03 9.43 -6.16
C VAL A 168 -18.17 8.30 -5.58
N ALA A 169 -17.36 8.56 -4.55
CA ALA A 169 -16.43 7.58 -3.97
C ALA A 169 -17.13 6.54 -3.08
N THR A 170 -18.34 6.82 -2.56
CA THR A 170 -19.05 5.93 -1.62
C THR A 170 -19.40 4.57 -2.23
N ALA A 171 -19.79 4.55 -3.51
CA ALA A 171 -20.11 3.32 -4.22
C ALA A 171 -18.87 2.44 -4.43
N ASP A 172 -17.71 3.07 -4.65
CA ASP A 172 -16.46 2.38 -4.88
C ASP A 172 -15.87 1.81 -3.59
N VAL A 173 -15.95 2.55 -2.47
CA VAL A 173 -15.60 2.02 -1.14
C VAL A 173 -16.46 0.81 -0.78
N ARG A 174 -17.77 0.85 -1.07
CA ARG A 174 -18.66 -0.29 -0.81
C ARG A 174 -18.21 -1.56 -1.56
N LYS A 175 -17.69 -1.44 -2.78
CA LYS A 175 -17.15 -2.58 -3.53
C LYS A 175 -15.90 -3.15 -2.84
N GLU A 176 -14.99 -2.30 -2.37
CA GLU A 176 -13.78 -2.73 -1.65
C GLU A 176 -14.11 -3.42 -0.31
N LEU A 177 -15.08 -2.90 0.44
CA LEU A 177 -15.54 -3.53 1.68
C LEU A 177 -16.20 -4.89 1.41
N ASN A 178 -16.99 -4.98 0.34
CA ASN A 178 -17.57 -6.25 -0.10
C ASN A 178 -16.49 -7.24 -0.55
N PHE A 179 -15.43 -6.77 -1.24
CA PHE A 179 -14.29 -7.58 -1.61
C PHE A 179 -13.58 -8.14 -0.36
N CYS A 180 -13.31 -7.29 0.64
CA CYS A 180 -12.72 -7.72 1.91
C CYS A 180 -13.57 -8.79 2.60
N THR A 181 -14.90 -8.59 2.63
CA THR A 181 -15.84 -9.57 3.19
C THR A 181 -15.78 -10.91 2.44
N LYS A 182 -15.79 -10.88 1.11
CA LYS A 182 -15.75 -12.10 0.28
C LYS A 182 -14.43 -12.86 0.36
N THR A 183 -13.33 -12.15 0.60
CA THR A 183 -11.98 -12.73 0.72
C THR A 183 -11.57 -13.00 2.15
N ASN A 184 -12.47 -12.79 3.12
CA ASN A 184 -12.23 -12.93 4.56
C ASN A 184 -11.04 -12.09 5.06
N ILE A 185 -10.86 -10.91 4.48
CA ILE A 185 -9.84 -9.94 4.89
C ILE A 185 -10.50 -8.96 5.85
N ARG A 186 -9.96 -8.87 7.07
CA ARG A 186 -10.43 -7.91 8.07
C ARG A 186 -10.19 -6.48 7.59
N VAL A 187 -11.19 -5.62 7.65
CA VAL A 187 -11.00 -4.18 7.45
C VAL A 187 -10.50 -3.56 8.75
N LEU A 188 -9.31 -2.98 8.72
CA LEU A 188 -8.69 -2.29 9.86
C LEU A 188 -9.26 -0.88 10.04
N GLY A 189 -9.59 -0.23 8.93
CA GLY A 189 -10.19 1.10 8.93
C GLY A 189 -10.35 1.66 7.51
N VAL A 190 -11.05 2.79 7.41
CA VAL A 190 -11.21 3.58 6.20
C VAL A 190 -10.47 4.90 6.39
N VAL A 191 -9.64 5.26 5.42
CA VAL A 191 -8.94 6.55 5.36
C VAL A 191 -9.65 7.43 4.34
N GLU A 192 -10.21 8.53 4.80
CA GLU A 192 -10.76 9.58 3.95
C GLU A 192 -9.67 10.63 3.71
N ASN A 193 -9.01 10.54 2.55
CA ASN A 193 -7.92 11.40 2.14
C ASN A 193 -8.43 12.66 1.41
N MET A 194 -7.64 13.73 1.42
CA MET A 194 -8.02 15.03 0.87
C MET A 194 -9.27 15.60 1.55
N SER A 195 -9.43 15.30 2.85
CA SER A 195 -10.52 15.79 3.68
C SER A 195 -10.11 17.11 4.33
N GLY A 196 -10.16 18.17 3.50
CA GLY A 196 -9.79 19.53 3.89
C GLY A 196 -8.47 20.02 3.30
N TYR A 197 -8.12 21.25 3.65
CA TYR A 197 -6.92 21.94 3.20
C TYR A 197 -6.34 22.78 4.33
N VAL A 198 -5.08 22.53 4.66
CA VAL A 198 -4.35 23.30 5.65
C VAL A 198 -3.66 24.48 4.97
N CYS A 199 -4.05 25.69 5.34
CA CYS A 199 -3.47 26.91 4.80
C CYS A 199 -1.99 27.05 5.23
N PRO A 200 -1.03 27.19 4.30
CA PRO A 200 0.39 27.33 4.66
C PRO A 200 0.71 28.67 5.33
N HIS A 201 -0.19 29.65 5.29
CA HIS A 201 0.00 30.95 5.91
C HIS A 201 -0.48 31.01 7.37
N CYS A 202 -1.62 30.38 7.68
CA CYS A 202 -2.27 30.49 9.00
C CYS A 202 -2.54 29.14 9.70
N SER A 203 -2.21 28.01 9.08
CA SER A 203 -2.46 26.66 9.60
C SER A 203 -3.94 26.31 9.85
N GLU A 204 -4.86 27.16 9.41
CA GLU A 204 -6.30 26.89 9.44
C GLU A 204 -6.63 25.76 8.46
N CYS A 205 -7.40 24.78 8.92
CA CYS A 205 -7.92 23.71 8.07
C CYS A 205 -9.31 24.08 7.57
N THR A 206 -9.49 24.07 6.24
CA THR A 206 -10.76 24.38 5.59
C THR A 206 -11.25 23.17 4.79
N ASP A 207 -12.49 22.74 5.03
CA ASP A 207 -13.12 21.62 4.32
C ASP A 207 -13.53 22.01 2.90
N ILE A 208 -12.60 21.89 1.93
CA ILE A 208 -12.83 22.31 0.53
C ILE A 208 -13.94 21.48 -0.15
N PHE A 209 -14.07 20.21 0.20
CA PHE A 209 -15.01 19.28 -0.44
C PHE A 209 -16.24 18.94 0.42
N GLY A 210 -16.47 19.72 1.49
CA GLY A 210 -17.48 19.44 2.51
C GLY A 210 -16.92 18.61 3.67
N SER A 211 -17.52 18.78 4.84
CA SER A 211 -17.16 18.05 6.06
C SER A 211 -17.70 16.62 5.98
N GLY A 212 -16.88 15.61 6.31
CA GLY A 212 -17.27 14.19 6.41
C GLY A 212 -18.33 13.90 7.50
N GLU A 213 -19.06 14.90 7.98
CA GLU A 213 -20.14 14.75 8.98
C GLU A 213 -21.33 13.92 8.47
N GLU A 214 -21.53 13.87 7.14
CA GLU A 214 -22.46 12.94 6.46
C GLU A 214 -21.77 11.68 5.91
N SER A 215 -20.57 11.34 6.42
CA SER A 215 -19.90 10.10 6.02
C SER A 215 -20.77 8.90 6.42
N PRO A 216 -21.15 8.01 5.49
CA PRO A 216 -21.94 6.83 5.80
C PRO A 216 -21.16 5.77 6.59
N TRP A 217 -19.90 6.05 6.94
CA TRP A 217 -18.98 5.13 7.59
C TRP A 217 -18.99 5.34 9.11
N PRO A 218 -18.88 4.27 9.91
CA PRO A 218 -18.86 4.41 11.36
C PRO A 218 -17.65 5.24 11.80
N LYS A 219 -17.90 6.34 12.53
CA LYS A 219 -16.86 7.26 13.02
C LYS A 219 -15.74 6.57 13.80
N SER A 220 -16.01 5.44 14.44
CA SER A 220 -15.02 4.64 15.16
C SER A 220 -13.99 3.92 14.27
N SER A 221 -14.16 3.98 12.95
CA SER A 221 -13.36 3.24 11.96
C SER A 221 -12.93 4.10 10.77
N THR A 222 -13.17 5.42 10.83
CA THR A 222 -12.79 6.39 9.80
C THR A 222 -11.70 7.32 10.32
N PHE A 223 -10.62 7.45 9.56
CA PHE A 223 -9.53 8.39 9.80
C PHE A 223 -9.52 9.45 8.70
N HIS A 224 -9.44 10.73 9.07
CA HIS A 224 -9.39 11.84 8.14
C HIS A 224 -7.94 12.26 7.91
N PHE A 225 -7.55 12.37 6.64
CA PHE A 225 -6.20 12.72 6.18
C PHE A 225 -6.25 13.82 5.10
#